data_AF-A0A3C1HA63-F1
#
_entry.id   AF-A0A3C1HA63-F1
#
_cell.length_a   1.000
_cell.length_b   1.000
_cell.length_c   1.000
_cell.angle_alpha   90.00
_cell.angle_beta   90.00
_cell.angle_gamma   90.00
#
_symmetry.space_group_name_H-M   'P 1'
#
loop_
_entity.id
_entity.type
_entity.pdbx_description
1 polymer ?
#
loop_
_entity_poly.entity_id
_entity_poly.type
_entity_poly.pdbx_seq_one_letter_code
_entity_poly.pdbx_strand_id
1 'polypeptide(L)'
;LCFLTTDASIAPKALQAAIEEAVAHSFNRITVDGDMSTNDTVLVLANGLSGHRKLTPSDILRGSPNGRAFQAALNHVCLSLAQMIVRDGEGVTRFVTVRVSGAASFADADAASRAVANSALVKTSWHGGDPNWGRIIDALGYSAARVVEGKVDIGYSAPGSRKVLWSLRRGQPTTAAFRDLCAAVAPREFDLHVRLNLGKASALMYAADLTEEYVDFNKGDVTDPSSLGG
;
A
#
# COMPACT_ATOMS: atom_id res chain seq x y z
N LEU A 1 -10.53 6.76 9.94
CA LEU A 1 -10.84 6.24 11.30
C LEU A 1 -11.09 4.73 11.23
N CYS A 2 -10.66 3.94 12.21
CA CYS A 2 -10.98 2.50 12.29
C CYS A 2 -11.23 2.07 13.74
N PHE A 3 -12.28 1.27 13.97
CA PHE A 3 -12.64 0.75 15.29
C PHE A 3 -12.74 -0.77 15.24
N LEU A 4 -12.00 -1.44 16.13
CA LEU A 4 -11.89 -2.89 16.19
C LEU A 4 -12.37 -3.37 17.56
N THR A 5 -13.09 -4.49 17.57
CA THR A 5 -13.51 -5.15 18.81
C THR A 5 -13.12 -6.62 18.77
N THR A 6 -12.78 -7.17 19.93
CA THR A 6 -12.46 -8.58 20.10
C THR A 6 -12.91 -9.06 21.47
N ASP A 7 -13.25 -10.34 21.56
CA ASP A 7 -13.49 -11.03 22.82
C ASP A 7 -12.25 -11.68 23.42
N ALA A 8 -11.09 -11.57 22.76
CA ALA A 8 -9.85 -12.15 23.22
C ALA A 8 -9.46 -11.68 24.63
N SER A 9 -9.11 -12.64 25.50
CA SER A 9 -8.51 -12.32 26.80
C SER A 9 -7.04 -11.93 26.59
N ILE A 10 -6.74 -10.63 26.59
CA ILE A 10 -5.40 -10.09 26.29
C ILE A 10 -5.03 -8.97 27.25
N ALA A 11 -3.76 -8.93 27.66
CA ALA A 11 -3.24 -7.84 28.48
C ALA A 11 -3.15 -6.55 27.65
N PRO A 12 -3.46 -5.35 28.20
CA PRO A 12 -3.44 -4.10 27.45
C PRO A 12 -2.12 -3.83 26.71
N LYS A 13 -0.97 -4.08 27.34
CA LYS A 13 0.36 -3.94 26.69
C LYS A 13 0.57 -4.91 25.53
N ALA A 14 -0.01 -6.11 25.61
CA ALA A 14 0.07 -7.10 24.53
C ALA A 14 -0.83 -6.69 23.36
N LEU A 15 -2.02 -6.16 23.65
CA LEU A 15 -2.93 -5.63 22.64
C LEU A 15 -2.31 -4.42 21.92
N GLN A 16 -1.68 -3.51 22.67
CA GLN A 16 -0.99 -2.34 22.12
C GLN A 16 0.13 -2.76 21.15
N ALA A 17 0.99 -3.69 21.55
CA ALA A 17 2.05 -4.18 20.67
C ALA A 17 1.48 -4.84 19.40
N ALA A 18 0.40 -5.62 19.53
CA ALA A 18 -0.21 -6.31 18.40
C ALA A 18 -0.86 -5.34 17.40
N ILE A 19 -1.55 -4.29 17.88
CA ILE A 19 -2.19 -3.29 17.01
C ILE A 19 -1.16 -2.38 16.34
N GLU A 20 -0.07 -2.02 17.01
CA GLU A 20 1.03 -1.24 16.40
C GLU A 20 1.64 -1.98 15.21
N GLU A 21 1.91 -3.28 15.36
CA GLU A 21 2.38 -4.13 14.26
C GLU A 21 1.36 -4.19 13.13
N ALA A 22 0.09 -4.47 13.46
CA ALA A 22 -0.96 -4.59 12.46
C ALA A 22 -1.14 -3.30 11.66
N VAL A 23 -1.15 -2.13 12.33
CA VAL A 23 -1.26 -0.80 11.71
C VAL A 23 -0.06 -0.51 10.82
N ALA A 24 1.17 -0.82 11.28
CA ALA A 24 2.40 -0.60 10.50
C ALA A 24 2.42 -1.37 9.17
N HIS A 25 1.72 -2.51 9.10
CA HIS A 25 1.63 -3.37 7.92
C HIS A 25 0.29 -3.26 7.16
N SER A 26 -0.61 -2.35 7.56
CA SER A 26 -1.91 -2.12 6.92
C SER A 26 -2.17 -0.64 6.63
N PHE A 27 -2.74 0.11 7.57
CA PHE A 27 -3.11 1.52 7.40
C PHE A 27 -1.90 2.40 7.08
N ASN A 28 -0.71 2.09 7.60
CA ASN A 28 0.51 2.85 7.24
C ASN A 28 1.09 2.46 5.87
N ARG A 29 0.39 1.57 5.13
CA ARG A 29 0.76 1.02 3.83
C ARG A 29 -0.24 1.37 2.73
N ILE A 30 -1.14 2.31 2.99
CA ILE A 30 -2.12 2.77 1.99
C ILE A 30 -1.89 4.23 1.63
N THR A 31 -2.35 4.62 0.44
CA THR A 31 -2.40 6.03 0.01
C THR A 31 -3.47 6.21 -1.05
N VAL A 32 -4.25 7.28 -0.95
CA VAL A 32 -5.22 7.69 -1.98
C VAL A 32 -4.66 8.91 -2.71
N ASP A 33 -4.27 9.95 -1.98
CA ASP A 33 -3.83 11.25 -2.51
C ASP A 33 -2.42 11.65 -2.01
N GLY A 34 -2.00 11.11 -0.86
CA GLY A 34 -0.73 11.42 -0.20
C GLY A 34 -0.88 12.39 0.97
N ASP A 35 -2.08 12.86 1.28
CA ASP A 35 -2.36 13.80 2.36
C ASP A 35 -2.76 13.06 3.64
N MET A 36 -1.95 13.21 4.69
CA MET A 36 -2.20 12.58 5.99
C MET A 36 -3.18 13.43 6.81
N SER A 37 -4.28 12.83 7.25
CA SER A 37 -5.32 13.54 8.00
C SER A 37 -4.84 13.94 9.41
N THR A 38 -5.36 15.06 9.92
CA THR A 38 -5.14 15.47 11.32
C THR A 38 -5.87 14.60 12.34
N ASN A 39 -6.76 13.70 11.89
CA ASN A 39 -7.66 12.91 12.75
C ASN A 39 -7.44 11.40 12.66
N ASP A 40 -6.44 10.92 11.92
CA ASP A 40 -6.22 9.48 11.73
C ASP A 40 -6.08 8.76 13.08
N THR A 41 -7.02 7.85 13.33
CA THR A 41 -7.14 7.12 14.60
C THR A 41 -7.60 5.68 14.35
N VAL A 42 -6.90 4.73 14.99
CA VAL A 42 -7.28 3.31 15.07
C VAL A 42 -7.48 2.94 16.53
N LEU A 43 -8.66 2.47 16.91
CA LEU A 43 -8.97 1.99 18.25
C LEU A 43 -9.24 0.49 18.23
N VAL A 44 -8.74 -0.22 19.25
CA VAL A 44 -9.05 -1.64 19.48
C VAL A 44 -9.48 -1.87 20.92
N LEU A 45 -10.59 -2.58 21.09
CA LEU A 45 -11.22 -2.87 22.39
C LEU A 45 -11.34 -4.39 22.58
N ALA A 46 -10.85 -4.90 23.71
CA ALA A 46 -10.88 -6.33 24.05
C ALA A 46 -11.65 -6.58 25.34
N ASN A 47 -12.73 -7.37 25.28
CA ASN A 47 -13.60 -7.61 26.45
C ASN A 47 -13.25 -8.87 27.27
N GLY A 48 -12.43 -9.78 26.72
CA GLY A 48 -11.92 -10.96 27.41
C GLY A 48 -12.90 -12.14 27.60
N LEU A 49 -14.04 -12.15 26.92
CA LEU A 49 -15.08 -13.17 27.08
C LEU A 49 -14.79 -14.51 26.37
N SER A 50 -13.72 -14.61 25.59
CA SER A 50 -13.38 -15.83 24.82
C SER A 50 -12.94 -17.04 25.66
N GLY A 51 -12.72 -16.87 26.98
CA GLY A 51 -12.45 -17.96 27.92
C GLY A 51 -11.06 -18.61 27.83
N HIS A 52 -10.19 -18.22 26.89
CA HIS A 52 -8.81 -18.70 26.83
C HIS A 52 -7.90 -18.02 27.87
N ARG A 53 -6.74 -18.64 28.15
CA ARG A 53 -5.71 -18.03 29.00
C ARG A 53 -5.35 -16.64 28.48
N LYS A 54 -5.30 -15.65 29.38
CA LYS A 54 -4.91 -14.28 29.04
C LYS A 54 -3.58 -14.24 28.28
N LEU A 55 -3.59 -13.63 27.09
CA LEU A 55 -2.40 -13.37 26.29
C LEU A 55 -1.55 -12.28 26.93
N THR A 56 -0.27 -12.55 27.07
CA THR A 56 0.72 -11.65 27.66
C THR A 56 1.60 -11.01 26.58
N PRO A 57 2.38 -9.96 26.90
CA PRO A 57 3.34 -9.41 25.95
C PRO A 57 4.33 -10.45 25.44
N SER A 58 4.71 -11.42 26.27
CA SER A 58 5.58 -12.53 25.86
C SER A 58 4.93 -13.44 24.83
N ASP A 59 3.60 -13.68 24.92
CA ASP A 59 2.87 -14.48 23.94
C ASP A 59 2.88 -13.82 22.55
N ILE A 60 2.78 -12.50 22.48
CA ILE A 60 2.84 -11.74 21.22
C ILE A 60 4.29 -11.66 20.72
N LEU A 61 5.20 -11.12 21.53
CA LEU A 61 6.58 -10.82 21.11
C LEU A 61 7.42 -12.06 20.81
N ARG A 62 7.21 -13.17 21.54
CA ARG A 62 7.90 -14.45 21.27
C ARG A 62 7.08 -15.37 20.36
N GLY A 63 5.87 -14.96 20.00
CA GLY A 63 4.95 -15.71 19.15
C GLY A 63 4.58 -17.08 19.73
N SER A 64 3.83 -17.14 20.83
CA SER A 64 3.17 -18.39 21.24
C SER A 64 2.11 -18.79 20.20
N PRO A 65 1.64 -20.05 20.15
CA PRO A 65 0.63 -20.47 19.17
C PRO A 65 -0.62 -19.57 19.18
N ASN A 66 -1.14 -19.23 20.36
CA ASN A 66 -2.30 -18.34 20.48
C ASN A 66 -1.96 -16.88 20.16
N GLY A 67 -0.75 -16.41 20.53
CA GLY A 67 -0.29 -15.07 20.17
C GLY A 67 -0.18 -14.88 18.66
N ARG A 68 0.37 -15.87 17.95
CA ARG A 68 0.43 -15.87 16.47
C ARG A 68 -0.94 -15.94 15.82
N ALA A 69 -1.86 -16.74 16.36
CA ALA A 69 -3.22 -16.81 15.85
C ALA A 69 -3.95 -15.47 16.00
N PHE A 70 -3.82 -14.81 17.16
CA PHE A 70 -4.37 -13.47 17.38
C PHE A 70 -3.75 -12.44 16.44
N GLN A 71 -2.42 -12.39 16.34
CA GLN A 71 -1.72 -11.45 15.45
C GLN A 71 -2.11 -11.66 13.98
N ALA A 72 -2.22 -12.92 13.52
CA ALA A 72 -2.62 -13.23 12.16
C ALA A 72 -4.05 -12.74 11.86
N ALA A 73 -4.99 -12.96 12.78
CA ALA A 73 -6.36 -12.47 12.65
C ALA A 73 -6.41 -10.93 12.63
N LEU A 74 -5.69 -10.27 13.54
CA LEU A 74 -5.63 -8.81 13.61
C LEU A 74 -4.99 -8.21 12.34
N ASN A 75 -3.87 -8.77 11.88
CA ASN A 75 -3.21 -8.37 10.64
C ASN A 75 -4.16 -8.51 9.44
N HIS A 76 -4.89 -9.63 9.36
CA HIS A 76 -5.84 -9.86 8.29
C HIS A 76 -6.98 -8.82 8.27
N VAL A 77 -7.60 -8.56 9.42
CA VAL A 77 -8.70 -7.59 9.52
C VAL A 77 -8.21 -6.18 9.21
N CYS A 78 -7.11 -5.73 9.84
CA CYS A 78 -6.56 -4.40 9.60
C CYS A 78 -6.17 -4.21 8.13
N LEU A 79 -5.50 -5.19 7.53
CA LEU A 79 -5.12 -5.12 6.12
C LEU A 79 -6.36 -5.07 5.21
N SER A 80 -7.37 -5.90 5.47
CA SER A 80 -8.59 -5.92 4.67
C SER A 80 -9.30 -4.56 4.72
N LEU A 81 -9.45 -3.98 5.91
CA LEU A 81 -10.05 -2.66 6.10
C LEU A 81 -9.22 -1.55 5.43
N ALA A 82 -7.89 -1.59 5.57
CA ALA A 82 -7.02 -0.62 4.92
C ALA A 82 -7.17 -0.67 3.39
N GLN A 83 -7.24 -1.86 2.78
CA GLN A 83 -7.45 -1.97 1.34
C GLN A 83 -8.86 -1.54 0.92
N MET A 84 -9.89 -1.77 1.75
CA MET A 84 -11.24 -1.26 1.49
C MET A 84 -11.25 0.28 1.41
N ILE A 85 -10.51 0.96 2.30
CA ILE A 85 -10.36 2.43 2.24
C ILE A 85 -9.81 2.89 0.89
N VAL A 86 -8.77 2.22 0.36
CA VAL A 86 -8.20 2.60 -0.94
C VAL A 86 -9.18 2.34 -2.09
N ARG A 87 -9.89 1.20 -2.06
CA ARG A 87 -10.87 0.86 -3.09
C ARG A 87 -12.07 1.81 -3.13
N ASP A 88 -12.40 2.39 -1.98
CA ASP A 88 -13.50 3.34 -1.79
C ASP A 88 -13.01 4.80 -1.78
N GLY A 89 -11.77 5.04 -2.25
CA GLY A 89 -11.25 6.39 -2.37
C GLY A 89 -12.07 7.20 -3.39
N GLU A 90 -12.04 8.52 -3.23
CA GLU A 90 -12.79 9.47 -4.04
C GLU A 90 -12.41 9.35 -5.53
N GLY A 91 -13.39 9.01 -6.38
CA GLY A 91 -13.19 8.87 -7.82
C GLY A 91 -12.26 7.73 -8.25
N VAL A 92 -11.98 6.75 -7.37
CA VAL A 92 -11.03 5.67 -7.67
C VAL A 92 -11.58 4.67 -8.68
N THR A 93 -10.80 4.41 -9.73
CA THR A 93 -11.14 3.38 -10.73
C THR A 93 -10.22 2.18 -10.66
N ARG A 94 -9.01 2.34 -10.11
CA ARG A 94 -8.00 1.29 -10.01
C ARG A 94 -7.33 1.21 -8.65
N PHE A 95 -7.09 -0.02 -8.22
CA PHE A 95 -6.33 -0.36 -7.04
C PHE A 95 -5.00 -1.01 -7.45
N VAL A 96 -3.88 -0.43 -7.03
CA VAL A 96 -2.55 -0.86 -7.44
C VAL A 96 -1.74 -1.26 -6.22
N THR A 97 -1.22 -2.50 -6.22
CA THR A 97 -0.24 -2.92 -5.22
C THR A 97 1.16 -2.59 -5.72
N VAL A 98 1.79 -1.57 -5.16
CA VAL A 98 3.17 -1.17 -5.47
C VAL A 98 4.12 -2.00 -4.60
N ARG A 99 4.87 -2.92 -5.24
CA ARG A 99 5.83 -3.82 -4.60
C ARG A 99 7.25 -3.39 -4.93
N VAL A 100 7.97 -2.87 -3.95
CA VAL A 100 9.39 -2.54 -4.09
C VAL A 100 10.22 -3.63 -3.42
N SER A 101 11.22 -4.14 -4.12
CA SER A 101 12.13 -5.17 -3.59
C SER A 101 13.57 -4.93 -4.02
N GLY A 102 14.49 -5.60 -3.34
CA GLY A 102 15.91 -5.49 -3.64
C GLY A 102 16.50 -4.14 -3.24
N ALA A 103 15.92 -3.42 -2.29
CA ALA A 103 16.50 -2.18 -1.77
C ALA A 103 17.67 -2.48 -0.82
N ALA A 104 18.56 -1.50 -0.61
CA ALA A 104 19.69 -1.63 0.31
C ALA A 104 19.24 -1.66 1.78
N SER A 105 18.20 -0.89 2.11
CA SER A 105 17.58 -0.86 3.44
C SER A 105 16.04 -0.84 3.34
N PHE A 106 15.36 -1.10 4.45
CA PHE A 106 13.90 -0.96 4.52
C PHE A 106 13.47 0.49 4.29
N ALA A 107 14.23 1.46 4.81
CA ALA A 107 13.98 2.88 4.61
C ALA A 107 14.02 3.25 3.11
N ASP A 108 14.99 2.71 2.36
CA ASP A 108 15.04 2.87 0.90
C ASP A 108 13.82 2.25 0.22
N ALA A 109 13.42 1.04 0.62
CA ALA A 109 12.27 0.37 0.02
C ALA A 109 10.97 1.17 0.26
N ASP A 110 10.77 1.62 1.50
CA ASP A 110 9.61 2.41 1.92
C ASP A 110 9.57 3.75 1.18
N ALA A 111 10.68 4.48 1.16
CA ALA A 111 10.80 5.76 0.45
C ALA A 111 10.51 5.61 -1.06
N ALA A 112 11.08 4.59 -1.72
CA ALA A 112 10.81 4.31 -3.12
C ALA A 112 9.33 3.95 -3.36
N SER A 113 8.74 3.11 -2.49
CA SER A 113 7.34 2.69 -2.63
C SER A 113 6.37 3.87 -2.47
N ARG A 114 6.64 4.78 -1.54
CA ARG A 114 5.82 5.97 -1.30
C ARG A 114 5.95 6.98 -2.43
N ALA A 115 7.18 7.21 -2.91
CA ALA A 115 7.42 8.13 -4.02
C ALA A 115 6.68 7.71 -5.30
N VAL A 116 6.69 6.41 -5.62
CA VAL A 116 5.94 5.85 -6.76
C VAL A 116 4.44 5.90 -6.51
N ALA A 117 3.98 5.47 -5.33
CA ALA A 117 2.55 5.40 -4.99
C ALA A 117 1.86 6.77 -4.91
N ASN A 118 2.59 7.83 -4.56
CA ASN A 118 2.09 9.20 -4.44
C ASN A 118 2.34 10.07 -5.68
N SER A 119 3.02 9.55 -6.72
CA SER A 119 3.31 10.35 -7.90
C SER A 119 2.04 10.60 -8.73
N ALA A 120 1.63 11.86 -8.88
CA ALA A 120 0.47 12.23 -9.71
C ALA A 120 0.61 11.76 -11.16
N LEU A 121 1.81 11.83 -11.74
CA LEU A 121 2.08 11.33 -13.09
C LEU A 121 1.90 9.81 -13.17
N VAL A 122 2.40 9.06 -12.18
CA VAL A 122 2.21 7.61 -12.13
C VAL A 122 0.72 7.27 -11.96
N LYS A 123 0.02 7.90 -11.02
CA LYS A 123 -1.39 7.65 -10.74
C LYS A 123 -2.31 7.96 -11.92
N THR A 124 -2.07 9.06 -12.63
CA THR A 124 -2.80 9.38 -13.88
C THR A 124 -2.47 8.39 -15.01
N SER A 125 -1.24 7.87 -15.08
CA SER A 125 -0.91 6.82 -16.05
C SER A 125 -1.67 5.52 -15.78
N TRP A 126 -1.88 5.17 -14.50
CA TRP A 126 -2.72 4.03 -14.14
C TRP A 126 -4.14 4.26 -14.59
N HIS A 127 -4.75 5.40 -14.27
CA HIS A 127 -6.11 5.74 -14.71
C HIS A 127 -6.27 5.54 -16.24
N GLY A 128 -5.38 6.18 -17.02
CA GLY A 128 -5.36 6.09 -18.48
C GLY A 128 -4.99 4.72 -19.06
N GLY A 129 -4.63 3.73 -18.23
CA GLY A 129 -4.20 2.41 -18.69
C GLY A 129 -2.86 2.40 -19.43
N ASP A 130 -2.00 3.39 -19.16
CA ASP A 130 -0.66 3.52 -19.73
C ASP A 130 0.38 2.88 -18.80
N PRO A 131 1.03 1.75 -19.18
CA PRO A 131 2.07 1.08 -18.40
C PRO A 131 3.41 1.84 -18.46
N ASN A 132 3.39 3.12 -18.06
CA ASN A 132 4.46 4.09 -18.26
C ASN A 132 5.61 3.92 -17.24
N TRP A 133 6.56 3.05 -17.57
CA TRP A 133 7.74 2.84 -16.73
C TRP A 133 8.64 4.09 -16.63
N GLY A 134 8.57 5.02 -17.58
CA GLY A 134 9.34 6.28 -17.54
C GLY A 134 8.94 7.16 -16.35
N ARG A 135 7.62 7.34 -16.13
CA ARG A 135 7.09 8.05 -14.96
C ARG A 135 7.43 7.35 -13.64
N ILE A 136 7.52 6.01 -13.65
CA ILE A 136 7.93 5.24 -12.47
C ILE A 136 9.43 5.45 -12.18
N ILE A 137 10.29 5.46 -13.20
CA ILE A 137 11.72 5.77 -13.03
C ILE A 137 11.93 7.20 -12.53
N ASP A 138 11.19 8.17 -13.08
CA ASP A 138 11.20 9.56 -12.59
C ASP A 138 10.85 9.63 -11.09
N ALA A 139 9.78 8.95 -10.68
CA ALA A 139 9.37 8.87 -9.28
C ALA A 139 10.41 8.20 -8.36
N LEU A 140 11.10 7.18 -8.85
CA LEU A 140 12.23 6.58 -8.14
C LEU A 140 13.41 7.54 -8.04
N GLY A 141 13.67 8.32 -9.09
CA GLY A 141 14.79 9.26 -9.20
C GLY A 141 14.72 10.42 -8.22
N TYR A 142 13.53 10.96 -7.94
CA TYR A 142 13.35 12.00 -6.91
C TYR A 142 13.13 11.45 -5.50
N SER A 143 13.02 10.14 -5.33
CA SER A 143 12.82 9.53 -4.01
C SER A 143 14.06 9.69 -3.13
N ALA A 144 13.88 9.65 -1.80
CA ALA A 144 15.00 9.61 -0.87
C ALA A 144 15.76 8.26 -0.85
N ALA A 145 15.30 7.27 -1.63
CA ALA A 145 15.89 5.95 -1.68
C ALA A 145 17.19 5.96 -2.49
N ARG A 146 18.13 5.10 -2.10
CA ARG A 146 19.26 4.78 -2.99
C ARG A 146 18.76 4.02 -4.22
N VAL A 147 18.92 4.60 -5.41
CA VAL A 147 18.55 3.99 -6.70
C VAL A 147 19.75 4.00 -7.65
N VAL A 148 19.90 2.94 -8.43
CA VAL A 148 20.86 2.87 -9.55
C VAL A 148 20.08 2.49 -10.80
N GLU A 149 19.80 3.47 -11.66
CA GLU A 149 18.92 3.36 -12.84
C GLU A 149 19.19 2.09 -13.67
N GLY A 150 20.45 1.85 -14.04
CA GLY A 150 20.88 0.68 -14.83
C GLY A 150 20.70 -0.68 -14.16
N LYS A 151 20.17 -0.74 -12.93
CA LYS A 151 19.84 -1.97 -12.21
C LYS A 151 18.35 -2.15 -11.99
N VAL A 152 17.53 -1.14 -12.28
CA VAL A 152 16.10 -1.19 -11.99
C VAL A 152 15.38 -2.14 -12.95
N ASP A 153 14.52 -2.99 -12.41
CA ASP A 153 13.51 -3.73 -13.18
C ASP A 153 12.11 -3.23 -12.81
N ILE A 154 11.23 -3.07 -13.81
CA ILE A 154 9.82 -2.68 -13.64
C ILE A 154 8.95 -3.68 -14.40
N GLY A 155 7.91 -4.18 -13.75
CA GLY A 155 6.98 -5.11 -14.37
C GLY A 155 5.61 -5.12 -13.70
N TYR A 156 4.67 -5.80 -14.35
CA TYR A 156 3.27 -5.81 -13.98
C TYR A 156 2.76 -7.25 -13.88
N SER A 157 1.79 -7.49 -13.01
CA SER A 157 1.11 -8.78 -12.94
C SER A 157 -0.32 -8.64 -12.46
N ALA A 158 -1.13 -9.68 -12.66
CA ALA A 158 -2.36 -9.83 -11.90
C ALA A 158 -2.04 -9.91 -10.39
N PRO A 159 -2.98 -9.51 -9.51
CA PRO A 159 -2.78 -9.56 -8.07
C PRO A 159 -2.34 -10.95 -7.58
N GLY A 160 -1.24 -11.00 -6.82
CA GLY A 160 -0.71 -12.25 -6.25
C GLY A 160 -0.10 -13.24 -7.25
N SER A 161 -0.07 -12.91 -8.55
CA SER A 161 0.56 -13.75 -9.57
C SER A 161 2.09 -13.80 -9.40
N ARG A 162 2.67 -14.99 -9.62
CA ARG A 162 4.14 -15.16 -9.71
C ARG A 162 4.69 -14.80 -11.09
N LYS A 163 3.82 -14.72 -12.11
CA LYS A 163 4.21 -14.38 -13.49
C LYS A 163 4.16 -12.86 -13.65
N VAL A 164 5.35 -12.25 -13.72
CA VAL A 164 5.54 -10.82 -13.93
C VAL A 164 5.92 -10.55 -15.38
N LEU A 165 5.18 -9.67 -16.04
CA LEU A 165 5.51 -9.13 -17.35
C LEU A 165 6.37 -7.89 -17.17
N TRP A 166 7.65 -7.98 -17.54
CA TRP A 166 8.62 -6.89 -17.34
C TRP A 166 8.58 -5.90 -18.50
N SER A 167 8.37 -4.61 -18.22
CA SER A 167 8.52 -3.53 -19.21
C SER A 167 9.93 -2.97 -19.26
N LEU A 168 10.63 -2.98 -18.12
CA LEU A 168 12.00 -2.52 -17.97
C LEU A 168 12.82 -3.59 -17.24
N ARG A 169 14.04 -3.88 -17.71
CA ARG A 169 15.02 -4.68 -16.97
C ARG A 169 16.41 -4.09 -17.08
N ARG A 170 17.13 -4.05 -15.97
CA ARG A 170 18.48 -3.44 -15.88
C ARG A 170 18.52 -2.03 -16.50
N GLY A 171 17.50 -1.22 -16.21
CA GLY A 171 17.36 0.14 -16.74
C GLY A 171 17.12 0.21 -18.25
N GLN A 172 16.77 -0.89 -18.93
CA GLN A 172 16.54 -0.93 -20.38
C GLN A 172 15.15 -1.51 -20.71
N PRO A 173 14.46 -1.01 -21.74
CA PRO A 173 13.18 -1.57 -22.18
C PRO A 173 13.32 -3.04 -22.57
N THR A 174 12.32 -3.85 -22.26
CA THR A 174 12.28 -5.25 -22.71
C THR A 174 11.64 -5.38 -24.09
N THR A 175 11.57 -6.60 -24.61
CA THR A 175 10.83 -6.93 -25.85
C THR A 175 9.34 -7.19 -25.62
N ALA A 176 8.80 -6.92 -24.43
CA ALA A 176 7.38 -7.08 -24.16
C ALA A 176 6.55 -6.19 -25.10
N ALA A 177 5.58 -6.78 -25.79
CA ALA A 177 4.74 -6.01 -26.70
C ALA A 177 3.90 -4.99 -25.91
N PHE A 178 3.81 -3.76 -26.42
CA PHE A 178 3.08 -2.69 -25.75
C PHE A 178 1.61 -3.07 -25.47
N ARG A 179 0.95 -3.74 -26.43
CA ARG A 179 -0.42 -4.26 -26.25
C ARG A 179 -0.54 -5.20 -25.04
N ASP A 180 0.45 -6.05 -24.80
CA ASP A 180 0.41 -7.01 -23.70
C ASP A 180 0.66 -6.32 -22.35
N LEU A 181 1.47 -5.25 -22.33
CA LEU A 181 1.63 -4.38 -21.17
C LEU A 181 0.34 -3.61 -20.86
N CYS A 182 -0.33 -3.03 -21.87
CA CYS A 182 -1.65 -2.41 -21.70
C CYS A 182 -2.66 -3.41 -21.14
N ALA A 183 -2.69 -4.64 -21.66
CA ALA A 183 -3.58 -5.69 -21.16
C ALA A 183 -3.27 -6.09 -19.70
N ALA A 184 -2.00 -6.04 -19.28
CA ALA A 184 -1.59 -6.34 -17.91
C ALA A 184 -2.05 -5.27 -16.90
N VAL A 185 -2.13 -4.00 -17.33
CA VAL A 185 -2.60 -2.89 -16.48
C VAL A 185 -4.07 -2.54 -16.71
N ALA A 186 -4.76 -3.11 -17.69
CA ALA A 186 -6.17 -2.84 -17.99
C ALA A 186 -7.19 -3.22 -16.88
N PRO A 187 -6.98 -4.26 -16.05
CA PRO A 187 -7.92 -4.58 -14.98
C PRO A 187 -8.03 -3.49 -13.91
N ARG A 188 -9.11 -3.53 -13.12
CA ARG A 188 -9.29 -2.65 -11.95
C ARG A 188 -8.22 -2.86 -10.89
N GLU A 189 -7.61 -4.04 -10.83
CA GLU A 189 -6.54 -4.35 -9.88
C GLU A 189 -5.34 -4.98 -10.57
N PHE A 190 -4.14 -4.48 -10.26
CA PHE A 190 -2.89 -5.09 -10.70
C PHE A 190 -1.76 -4.81 -9.70
N ASP A 191 -0.72 -5.63 -9.78
CA ASP A 191 0.50 -5.46 -8.99
C ASP A 191 1.60 -4.82 -9.86
N LEU A 192 2.15 -3.71 -9.38
CA LEU A 192 3.36 -3.09 -9.91
C LEU A 192 4.57 -3.64 -9.15
N HIS A 193 5.53 -4.22 -9.87
CA HIS A 193 6.78 -4.74 -9.32
C HIS A 193 7.94 -3.83 -9.70
N VAL A 194 8.64 -3.31 -8.70
CA VAL A 194 9.89 -2.57 -8.85
C VAL A 194 11.00 -3.33 -8.13
N ARG A 195 12.08 -3.64 -8.85
CA ARG A 195 13.29 -4.23 -8.26
C ARG A 195 14.44 -3.26 -8.35
N LEU A 196 14.95 -2.82 -7.21
CA LEU A 196 16.11 -1.92 -7.14
C LEU A 196 17.43 -2.67 -7.31
N ASN A 197 17.47 -3.97 -6.98
CA ASN A 197 18.64 -4.85 -7.17
C ASN A 197 19.94 -4.35 -6.48
N LEU A 198 19.80 -3.76 -5.30
CA LEU A 198 20.86 -3.24 -4.43
C LEU A 198 21.00 -3.99 -3.08
N GLY A 199 20.01 -4.79 -2.70
CA GLY A 199 20.01 -5.53 -1.44
C GLY A 199 18.86 -6.53 -1.35
N LYS A 200 18.34 -6.73 -0.13
CA LYS A 200 17.27 -7.71 0.16
C LYS A 200 16.01 -7.08 0.76
N ALA A 201 16.04 -5.80 1.09
CA ALA A 201 14.91 -5.15 1.71
C ALA A 201 13.77 -4.94 0.70
N SER A 202 12.54 -4.93 1.22
CA SER A 202 11.32 -4.77 0.45
C SER A 202 10.29 -3.99 1.24
N ALA A 203 9.44 -3.27 0.52
CA ALA A 203 8.28 -2.59 1.06
C ALA A 203 7.14 -2.71 0.06
N LEU A 204 5.94 -2.45 0.55
CA LEU A 204 4.72 -2.48 -0.23
C LEU A 204 3.85 -1.30 0.15
N MET A 205 3.15 -0.75 -0.85
CA MET A 205 2.08 0.23 -0.70
C MET A 205 0.86 -0.22 -1.52
N TYR A 206 -0.34 0.07 -1.03
CA TYR A 206 -1.58 -0.04 -1.80
C TYR A 206 -2.03 1.38 -2.17
N ALA A 207 -2.21 1.62 -3.45
CA ALA A 207 -2.46 2.94 -3.99
C ALA A 207 -3.67 2.95 -4.89
N ALA A 208 -4.38 4.07 -4.89
CA ALA A 208 -5.38 4.37 -5.91
C ALA A 208 -4.74 4.96 -7.18
N ASP A 209 -5.49 5.04 -8.27
CA ASP A 209 -5.18 5.95 -9.39
C ASP A 209 -5.53 7.42 -9.05
N LEU A 210 -5.41 8.31 -10.03
CA LEU A 210 -5.83 9.71 -9.94
C LEU A 210 -6.67 10.04 -11.17
N THR A 211 -7.91 10.46 -10.93
CA THR A 211 -8.95 10.63 -11.96
C THR A 211 -9.46 12.06 -11.99
N GLU A 212 -10.18 12.40 -13.05
CA GLU A 212 -10.91 13.66 -13.14
C GLU A 212 -12.02 13.75 -12.08
N GLU A 213 -12.67 12.63 -11.74
CA GLU A 213 -13.70 12.57 -10.70
C GLU A 213 -13.15 12.94 -9.31
N TYR A 214 -11.91 12.53 -8.99
CA TYR A 214 -11.23 12.99 -7.78
C TYR A 214 -11.11 14.52 -7.75
N VAL A 215 -10.75 15.14 -8.89
CA VAL A 215 -10.63 16.61 -9.00
C VAL A 215 -12.01 17.25 -8.86
N ASP A 216 -13.03 16.71 -9.52
CA ASP A 216 -14.39 17.24 -9.45
C ASP A 216 -14.97 17.15 -8.03
N PHE A 217 -14.65 16.09 -7.29
CA PHE A 217 -15.06 15.91 -5.90
C PHE A 217 -14.40 16.94 -4.97
N ASN A 218 -13.10 17.22 -5.17
CA ASN A 218 -12.30 18.00 -4.22
C ASN A 218 -12.13 19.49 -4.55
N LYS A 219 -12.35 19.92 -5.80
CA LYS A 219 -12.04 21.30 -6.22
C LYS A 219 -12.85 22.37 -5.49
N GLY A 220 -14.04 22.02 -4.98
CA GLY A 220 -15.04 22.96 -4.47
C GLY A 220 -15.55 23.92 -5.55
N ASP A 221 -16.70 24.53 -5.30
CA ASP A 221 -17.29 25.57 -6.15
C ASP A 221 -17.57 26.81 -5.30
N VAL A 222 -16.83 27.89 -5.54
CA VAL A 222 -16.99 29.15 -4.80
C VAL A 222 -18.35 29.81 -5.06
N THR A 223 -19.08 29.39 -6.09
CA THR A 223 -20.45 29.82 -6.37
C THR A 223 -21.50 28.96 -5.68
N ASP A 224 -21.10 27.81 -5.13
CA ASP A 224 -21.92 26.93 -4.29
C ASP A 224 -21.23 26.71 -2.93
N PRO A 225 -21.55 27.54 -1.91
CA PRO A 225 -20.97 27.41 -0.58
C PRO A 225 -21.14 26.04 0.07
N SER A 226 -22.10 25.21 -0.36
CA SER A 226 -22.30 23.86 0.18
C SER A 226 -21.26 22.85 -0.30
N SER A 227 -20.52 23.18 -1.36
CA SER A 227 -19.46 22.34 -1.95
C SER A 227 -18.06 22.62 -1.37
N LEU A 228 -17.94 23.63 -0.49
CA LEU A 228 -16.65 24.01 0.10
C LEU A 228 -16.33 23.14 1.31
N GLY A 229 -15.14 22.53 1.33
CA GLY A 229 -14.64 21.77 2.46
C GLY A 229 -14.12 22.68 3.57
N GLY A 230 -14.99 23.19 4.44
CA GLY A 230 -14.63 24.03 5.58
C GLY A 230 -15.80 24.70 6.29
#